data_AF-Q1YWS4-F1
#
_entry.id   AF-Q1YWS4-F1
#
_cell.length_a   1.000
_cell.length_b   1.000
_cell.length_c   1.000
_cell.angle_alpha   90.00
_cell.angle_beta   90.00
_cell.angle_gamma   90.00
#
_symmetry.space_group_name_H-M   'P 1'
#
loop_
_entity.id
_entity.type
_entity.pdbx_description
1 polymer ?
#
loop_
_entity_poly.entity_id
_entity_poly.type
_entity_poly.pdbx_seq_one_letter_code
_entity_poly.pdbx_strand_id
1 'polypeptide(L)'
;MNGLDKLLKPKSITVIGASDNPNRAGNVIIRNLLAGSFHGPIMPVTPKYDAVAGVLAYPTIDSLPRIPDLAVLCTNAHRNADIIEQLGKKGVK
;
A
#
# COMPACT_ATOMS: atom_id res chain seq x y z
N MET A 1 15.91 4.98 -17.67
CA MET A 1 15.12 5.05 -16.42
C MET A 1 16.01 4.54 -15.30
N ASN A 2 16.18 5.32 -14.24
CA ASN A 2 16.99 4.88 -13.09
C ASN A 2 16.21 3.80 -12.33
N GLY A 3 16.91 2.80 -11.77
CA GLY A 3 16.27 1.71 -11.03
C GLY A 3 15.45 2.15 -9.81
N LEU A 4 15.72 3.35 -9.28
CA LEU A 4 15.11 3.89 -8.06
C LEU A 4 13.97 4.88 -8.29
N ASP A 5 13.63 5.21 -9.54
CA ASP A 5 12.62 6.24 -9.83
C ASP A 5 11.25 5.91 -9.19
N LYS A 6 10.88 4.63 -9.15
CA LYS A 6 9.64 4.17 -8.51
C LYS A 6 9.62 4.34 -7.00
N LEU A 7 10.79 4.25 -6.36
CA LEU A 7 10.92 4.44 -4.91
C LEU A 7 10.85 5.93 -4.54
N LEU A 8 11.51 6.79 -5.31
CA LEU A 8 11.66 8.21 -4.99
C LEU A 8 10.51 9.09 -5.54
N LYS A 9 9.87 8.66 -6.63
CA LYS A 9 8.80 9.39 -7.32
C LYS A 9 7.67 8.44 -7.77
N PRO A 10 7.06 7.68 -6.84
CA PRO A 10 5.96 6.77 -7.18
C PRO A 10 4.77 7.55 -7.75
N LYS A 11 4.09 7.00 -8.75
CA LYS A 11 2.81 7.53 -9.25
C LYS A 11 1.61 6.80 -8.63
N SER A 12 1.90 5.79 -7.82
CA SER A 12 0.92 4.89 -7.22
C SER A 12 1.52 4.19 -6.00
N ILE A 13 0.78 4.16 -4.89
CA ILE A 13 1.25 3.54 -3.65
C ILE A 13 0.18 2.58 -3.14
N THR A 14 0.59 1.37 -2.73
CA THR A 14 -0.23 0.48 -1.92
C THR A 14 0.30 0.40 -0.50
N VAL A 15 -0.61 0.30 0.48
CA VAL A 15 -0.25 0.11 1.90
C VAL A 15 -0.83 -1.23 2.35
N ILE A 16 0.05 -2.21 2.56
CA ILE A 16 -0.33 -3.55 3.03
C ILE A 16 -0.42 -3.56 4.55
N GLY A 17 -1.48 -4.12 5.11
CA GLY A 17 -1.75 -3.98 6.54
C GLY A 17 -2.40 -2.63 6.88
N ALA A 18 -3.17 -2.09 5.92
CA ALA A 18 -3.98 -0.91 6.16
C ALA A 18 -4.99 -1.15 7.29
N SER A 19 -5.26 -0.10 8.06
CA SER A 19 -6.13 -0.18 9.22
C SER A 19 -6.72 1.18 9.52
N ASP A 20 -7.98 1.21 10.00
CA ASP A 20 -8.60 2.44 10.47
C ASP A 20 -8.31 2.71 11.97
N ASN A 21 -7.54 1.82 12.63
CA ASN A 21 -7.06 2.06 13.98
C ASN A 21 -5.90 3.10 13.95
N PRO A 22 -6.04 4.25 14.63
CA PRO A 22 -5.05 5.33 14.57
C PRO A 22 -3.68 4.96 15.15
N ASN A 23 -3.61 3.91 15.99
CA ASN A 23 -2.36 3.44 16.61
C ASN A 23 -1.59 2.44 15.73
N ARG A 24 -2.08 2.14 14.51
CA ARG A 24 -1.42 1.19 13.58
C ARG A 24 -0.65 1.96 12.52
N ALA A 25 0.56 1.48 12.20
CA ALA A 25 1.41 2.08 11.18
C ALA A 25 0.70 2.29 9.83
N GLY A 26 -0.14 1.32 9.40
CA GLY A 26 -0.92 1.44 8.16
C GLY A 26 -1.85 2.66 8.13
N ASN A 27 -2.45 3.02 9.27
CA ASN A 27 -3.28 4.24 9.37
C ASN A 27 -2.43 5.51 9.24
N VAL A 28 -1.32 5.55 10.00
CA VAL A 28 -0.38 6.68 10.02
C VAL A 28 0.17 6.96 8.62
N ILE A 29 0.61 5.93 7.89
CA ILE A 29 1.12 6.08 6.53
C ILE A 29 0.05 6.62 5.58
N ILE A 30 -1.17 6.07 5.60
CA ILE A 30 -2.25 6.55 4.71
C ILE A 30 -2.59 8.01 5.01
N ARG A 31 -2.71 8.39 6.29
CA ARG A 31 -2.96 9.77 6.69
C ARG A 31 -1.84 10.72 6.26
N ASN A 32 -0.58 10.29 6.38
CA ASN A 32 0.56 11.08 5.93
C ASN A 32 0.57 11.26 4.41
N LEU A 33 0.22 10.23 3.64
CA LEU A 33 0.10 10.34 2.17
C LEU A 33 -1.01 11.32 1.77
N LEU A 34 -2.16 11.27 2.45
CA LEU A 34 -3.28 12.19 2.23
C LEU A 34 -2.93 13.64 2.60
N ALA A 35 -2.29 13.84 3.76
CA ALA A 35 -1.88 15.16 4.23
C ALA A 35 -0.70 15.75 3.44
N GLY A 36 0.19 14.88 2.93
CA GLY A 36 1.39 15.26 2.17
C GLY A 36 1.14 15.58 0.70
N SER A 37 -0.13 15.77 0.29
CA SER A 37 -0.51 16.08 -1.09
C SER A 37 0.03 15.07 -2.10
N PHE A 38 -0.01 13.77 -1.79
CA PHE A 38 0.28 12.76 -2.79
C PHE A 38 -0.84 12.72 -3.83
N HIS A 39 -0.53 13.02 -5.08
CA HIS A 39 -1.53 13.14 -6.16
C HIS A 39 -1.80 11.81 -6.89
N GLY A 40 -1.08 10.75 -6.54
CA GLY A 40 -1.30 9.42 -7.09
C GLY A 40 -2.35 8.63 -6.30
N PRO A 41 -2.98 7.62 -6.92
CA PRO A 41 -3.85 6.70 -6.18
C PRO A 41 -3.12 5.99 -5.04
N ILE A 42 -3.74 6.09 -3.86
CA ILE A 42 -3.43 5.35 -2.64
C ILE A 42 -4.37 4.14 -2.61
N MET A 43 -3.82 2.93 -2.56
CA MET A 43 -4.59 1.69 -2.60
C MET A 43 -4.34 0.87 -1.32
N PRO A 44 -5.06 1.15 -0.23
CA PRO A 44 -4.97 0.37 1.01
C PRO A 44 -5.32 -1.10 0.78
N VAL A 45 -4.57 -2.03 1.36
CA VAL A 45 -4.89 -3.46 1.33
C VAL A 45 -5.11 -3.98 2.74
N THR A 46 -6.34 -4.47 2.96
CA THR A 46 -6.78 -5.06 4.22
C THR A 46 -8.06 -5.86 4.01
N PRO A 47 -8.19 -7.08 4.55
CA PRO A 47 -9.43 -7.85 4.46
C PRO A 47 -10.50 -7.36 5.45
N LYS A 48 -10.17 -6.41 6.33
CA LYS A 48 -11.00 -6.03 7.48
C LYS A 48 -11.91 -4.83 7.24
N TYR A 49 -11.51 -3.92 6.36
CA TYR A 49 -12.15 -2.63 6.19
C TYR A 49 -12.47 -2.41 4.72
N ASP A 50 -13.68 -1.92 4.42
CA ASP A 50 -14.05 -1.50 3.06
C ASP A 50 -13.38 -0.17 2.67
N ALA A 51 -13.06 0.66 3.67
CA ALA A 51 -12.31 1.89 3.49
C ALA A 51 -11.40 2.17 4.71
N VAL A 52 -10.27 2.85 4.47
CA VAL A 52 -9.34 3.30 5.51
C VAL A 52 -9.09 4.80 5.33
N ALA A 53 -9.36 5.60 6.37
CA ALA A 53 -9.31 7.06 6.29
C ALA A 53 -10.11 7.66 5.10
N GLY A 54 -11.26 7.04 4.77
CA GLY A 54 -12.12 7.46 3.66
C GLY A 54 -11.65 7.02 2.26
N VAL A 55 -10.53 6.30 2.16
CA VAL A 55 -10.01 5.74 0.89
C VAL A 55 -10.47 4.29 0.74
N LEU A 56 -11.06 3.95 -0.41
CA LEU A 56 -11.50 2.59 -0.73
C LEU A 56 -10.35 1.59 -0.55
N ALA A 57 -10.59 0.56 0.24
CA ALA A 57 -9.62 -0.48 0.54
C ALA A 57 -9.92 -1.76 -0.25
N TYR A 58 -8.86 -2.54 -0.47
CA TYR A 58 -8.90 -3.76 -1.26
C TYR A 58 -8.62 -4.97 -0.35
N PRO A 59 -9.37 -6.07 -0.45
CA PRO A 59 -9.21 -7.21 0.45
C PRO A 59 -7.89 -7.95 0.24
N THR A 60 -7.34 -7.94 -0.97
CA THR A 60 -6.12 -8.68 -1.35
C THR A 60 -5.23 -7.90 -2.33
N ILE A 61 -3.97 -8.30 -2.47
CA ILE A 61 -3.04 -7.73 -3.47
C ILE A 61 -3.57 -7.98 -4.89
N ASP A 62 -4.18 -9.14 -5.15
CA ASP A 62 -4.72 -9.47 -6.46
C ASP A 62 -5.90 -8.58 -6.85
N SER A 63 -6.70 -8.15 -5.87
CA SER A 63 -7.84 -7.25 -6.09
C SER A 63 -7.44 -5.79 -6.40
N LEU A 64 -6.14 -5.45 -6.32
CA LEU A 64 -5.67 -4.12 -6.72
C LEU A 64 -5.97 -3.85 -8.20
N PRO A 65 -6.54 -2.69 -8.54
CA PRO A 65 -7.01 -2.35 -9.90
C PRO A 65 -5.86 -2.09 -10.87
N ARG A 66 -4.63 -1.92 -10.36
CA ARG A 66 -3.40 -1.75 -11.12
C ARG A 66 -2.20 -2.15 -10.30
N ILE A 67 -1.06 -2.35 -10.96
CA ILE A 67 0.22 -2.61 -10.31
C ILE A 67 0.71 -1.31 -9.65
N PRO A 68 0.94 -1.28 -8.32
CA PRO A 68 1.52 -0.11 -7.67
C PRO A 68 3.01 0.05 -8.02
N ASP A 69 3.50 1.29 -7.99
CA ASP A 69 4.92 1.61 -8.14
C ASP A 69 5.68 1.33 -6.86
N LEU A 70 5.03 1.55 -5.71
CA LEU A 70 5.60 1.33 -4.39
C LEU A 70 4.59 0.63 -3.47
N ALA A 71 5.07 -0.36 -2.73
CA ALA A 71 4.32 -1.01 -1.67
C ALA A 71 4.95 -0.73 -0.31
N VAL A 72 4.13 -0.26 0.65
CA VAL A 72 4.54 -0.06 2.03
C VAL A 72 3.95 -1.17 2.89
N LEU A 73 4.82 -1.98 3.51
CA LEU A 73 4.41 -3.09 4.35
C LEU A 73 4.27 -2.62 5.81
N CYS A 74 3.03 -2.60 6.31
CA CYS A 74 2.69 -2.33 7.70
C CYS A 74 2.15 -3.60 8.39
N THR A 75 2.81 -4.73 8.13
CA THR A 75 2.42 -6.07 8.60
C THR A 75 3.41 -6.65 9.60
N ASN A 76 3.02 -7.71 10.30
CA ASN A 76 3.92 -8.47 11.15
C ASN A 76 5.01 -9.13 10.30
N ALA A 77 6.26 -9.15 10.81
CA ALA A 77 7.43 -9.61 10.07
C ALA A 77 7.29 -11.02 9.45
N HIS A 78 6.65 -11.96 10.17
CA HIS A 78 6.45 -13.34 9.69
C HIS A 78 5.62 -13.44 8.40
N ARG A 79 4.87 -12.40 8.02
CA ARG A 79 4.07 -12.38 6.77
C ARG A 79 4.83 -11.76 5.60
N ASN A 80 5.96 -11.12 5.85
CA ASN A 80 6.56 -10.24 4.85
C ASN A 80 7.11 -11.03 3.64
N ALA A 81 7.65 -12.23 3.84
CA ALA A 81 8.16 -13.05 2.73
C ALA A 81 7.06 -13.36 1.71
N ASP A 82 5.92 -13.89 2.16
CA ASP A 82 4.78 -14.21 1.30
C ASP A 82 4.19 -12.98 0.61
N ILE A 83 4.12 -11.85 1.33
CA ILE A 83 3.62 -10.58 0.77
C ILE A 83 4.56 -10.07 -0.33
N ILE A 84 5.88 -10.11 -0.10
CA ILE A 84 6.88 -9.71 -1.10
C ILE A 84 6.77 -10.59 -2.34
N GLU A 85 6.60 -11.90 -2.17
CA GLU A 85 6.40 -12.82 -3.29
C GLU A 85 5.13 -12.49 -4.09
N GLN A 86 4.00 -12.24 -3.41
CA GLN A 86 2.74 -11.83 -4.06
C GLN A 86 2.89 -10.52 -4.83
N LEU A 87 3.55 -9.52 -4.24
CA LEU A 87 3.83 -8.23 -4.89
C LEU A 87 4.73 -8.42 -6.12
N GLY A 88 5.76 -9.26 -6.02
CA GLY A 88 6.62 -9.62 -7.14
C GLY A 88 5.85 -10.29 -8.28
N LYS A 89 4.98 -11.26 -7.98
CA LYS A 89 4.08 -11.91 -8.95
C LYS A 89 3.12 -10.92 -9.62
N LYS A 90 2.60 -9.94 -8.87
CA LYS A 90 1.75 -8.86 -9.40
C LYS A 90 2.54 -7.89 -10.30
N GLY A 91 3.88 -7.87 -10.21
CA GLY A 91 4.76 -7.03 -11.03
C GLY A 91 5.23 -5.73 -10.37
N VAL A 92 5.10 -5.62 -9.05
CA VAL A 92 5.70 -4.52 -8.27
C VAL A 92 7.22 -4.64 -8.35
N LYS A 93 7.92 -3.50 -8.49
CA LYS A 93 9.37 -3.45 -8.70
C LYS A 93 10.09 -2.91 -7.47
#